data_AF-Q7MSP1-F1
#
_entry.id   AF-Q7MSP1-F1
#
_cell.length_a   1.000
_cell.length_b   1.000
_cell.length_c   1.000
_cell.angle_alpha   90.00
_cell.angle_beta   90.00
_cell.angle_gamma   90.00
#
_symmetry.space_group_name_H-M   'P 1'
#
loop_
_entity.id
_entity.type
_entity.pdbx_description
1 polymer ?
#
loop_
_entity_poly.entity_id
_entity_poly.type
_entity_poly.pdbx_seq_one_letter_code
_entity_poly.pdbx_strand_id
1 'polypeptide(L)'
;MLHHYLQSAINDLRSLLAITRQDIEDIKEAKHQIIFSRTKTKDDLIASFENKKSLIDHEILKLTKERPETSLGDLLDQEATVLLGELRESLEDLKEENRRYARMVLAVSEFYNSLLERLLPPQTQDYSGKKHAPSSFLTLEA
;
A
#
# COMPACT_ATOMS: atom_id res chain seq x y z
N MET A 1 -13.32 -20.41 -16.44
CA MET A 1 -13.72 -19.49 -15.35
C MET A 1 -12.56 -19.21 -14.41
N LEU A 2 -11.95 -20.23 -13.81
CA LEU A 2 -10.74 -20.08 -12.97
C LEU A 2 -9.62 -19.24 -13.61
N HIS A 3 -9.22 -19.57 -14.85
CA HIS A 3 -8.19 -18.83 -15.59
C HIS A 3 -8.51 -17.33 -15.73
N HIS A 4 -9.76 -16.98 -16.03
CA HIS A 4 -10.18 -15.59 -16.13
C HIS A 4 -10.07 -14.87 -14.78
N TYR A 5 -10.53 -15.50 -13.69
CA TYR A 5 -10.41 -14.89 -12.37
C TYR A 5 -8.96 -14.69 -11.95
N LEU A 6 -8.08 -15.67 -12.21
CA LEU A 6 -6.64 -15.56 -11.97
C LEU A 6 -6.03 -14.41 -12.77
N GLN A 7 -6.30 -14.35 -14.08
CA GLN A 7 -5.72 -13.32 -14.94
C GLN A 7 -6.23 -11.92 -14.59
N SER A 8 -7.51 -11.79 -14.24
CA SER A 8 -8.06 -10.53 -13.75
C SER A 8 -7.47 -10.12 -12.40
N ALA A 9 -7.24 -11.06 -11.49
CA ALA A 9 -6.59 -10.77 -10.20
C ALA A 9 -5.13 -10.33 -10.40
N ILE A 10 -4.38 -10.98 -11.29
CA ILE A 10 -3.02 -10.57 -11.66
C ILE A 10 -3.01 -9.15 -12.22
N ASN A 11 -3.96 -8.81 -13.09
CA ASN A 11 -4.05 -7.47 -13.67
C ASN A 11 -4.35 -6.40 -12.61
N ASP A 12 -5.20 -6.68 -11.62
CA ASP A 12 -5.45 -5.78 -10.49
C ASP A 12 -4.15 -5.55 -9.69
N LEU A 13 -3.41 -6.63 -9.39
CA LEU A 13 -2.14 -6.54 -8.66
C LEU A 13 -1.09 -5.74 -9.43
N ARG A 14 -0.96 -5.97 -10.75
CA ARG A 14 -0.04 -5.20 -11.60
C ARG A 14 -0.42 -3.72 -11.64
N SER A 15 -1.72 -3.41 -11.63
CA SER A 15 -2.22 -2.04 -11.58
C SER A 15 -1.91 -1.38 -10.23
N LEU A 16 -2.14 -2.09 -9.12
CA LEU A 16 -1.76 -1.65 -7.77
C LEU A 16 -0.26 -1.42 -7.64
N LEU A 17 0.55 -2.31 -8.20
CA LEU A 17 2.01 -2.19 -8.22
C LEU A 17 2.45 -0.94 -8.99
N ALA A 18 1.86 -0.69 -10.17
CA ALA A 18 2.16 0.49 -10.97
C ALA A 18 1.80 1.79 -10.24
N ILE A 19 0.62 1.85 -9.60
CA ILE A 19 0.22 3.02 -8.80
C ILE A 19 1.17 3.21 -7.60
N THR A 20 1.53 2.13 -6.91
CA THR A 20 2.44 2.19 -5.75
C THR A 20 3.83 2.69 -6.15
N ARG A 21 4.37 2.24 -7.29
CA ARG A 21 5.64 2.75 -7.83
C ARG A 21 5.54 4.23 -8.22
N GLN A 22 4.43 4.64 -8.83
CA GLN A 22 4.22 6.05 -9.15
C GLN A 22 4.13 6.90 -7.88
N ASP A 23 3.47 6.40 -6.83
CA ASP A 23 3.38 7.10 -5.55
C ASP A 23 4.76 7.23 -4.89
N ILE A 24 5.64 6.23 -5.03
CA ILE A 24 7.05 6.32 -4.60
C ILE A 24 7.77 7.47 -5.33
N GLU A 25 7.66 7.55 -6.65
CA GLU A 25 8.30 8.63 -7.42
C GLU A 25 7.72 10.00 -7.06
N ASP A 26 6.40 10.10 -6.91
CA ASP A 26 5.74 11.34 -6.55
C ASP A 26 6.11 11.81 -5.13
N ILE A 27 6.38 10.90 -4.19
CA ILE A 27 6.95 11.27 -2.87
C ILE A 27 8.34 11.89 -3.04
N LYS A 28 9.20 11.32 -3.88
CA LYS A 28 10.56 11.86 -4.11
C LYS A 28 10.53 13.25 -4.71
N GLU A 29 9.55 13.52 -5.58
CA GLU A 29 9.33 14.84 -6.20
C GLU A 29 8.51 15.81 -5.32
N ALA A 30 8.18 15.42 -4.09
CA ALA A 30 7.34 16.19 -3.16
C ALA A 30 5.92 16.50 -3.67
N LYS A 31 5.37 15.66 -4.57
CA LYS A 31 4.02 15.78 -5.16
C LYS A 31 2.94 15.07 -4.34
N HIS A 32 2.89 15.34 -3.04
CA HIS A 32 2.08 14.56 -2.10
C HIS A 32 0.55 14.65 -2.32
N GLN A 33 0.05 15.76 -2.89
CA GLN A 33 -1.40 15.94 -3.12
C GLN A 33 -1.98 14.93 -4.11
N ILE A 34 -1.21 14.55 -5.13
CA ILE A 34 -1.65 13.65 -6.19
C ILE A 34 -1.85 12.23 -5.63
N ILE A 35 -1.05 11.84 -4.64
CA ILE A 35 -1.12 10.52 -3.99
C ILE A 35 -2.48 10.31 -3.34
N PHE A 36 -3.04 11.33 -2.67
CA PHE A 36 -4.36 11.25 -2.04
C PHE A 36 -5.48 11.07 -3.08
N SER A 37 -5.34 11.64 -4.28
CA SER A 37 -6.34 11.46 -5.35
C SER A 37 -6.40 10.01 -5.86
N ARG A 38 -5.30 9.25 -5.72
CA ARG A 38 -5.21 7.84 -6.15
C ARG A 38 -5.65 6.84 -5.08
N THR A 39 -5.86 7.28 -3.83
CA THR A 39 -6.26 6.40 -2.72
C THR A 39 -7.56 5.66 -3.05
N LYS A 40 -8.57 6.36 -3.54
CA LYS A 40 -9.86 5.75 -3.90
C LYS A 40 -9.70 4.64 -4.95
N THR A 41 -8.89 4.89 -5.98
CA THR A 41 -8.61 3.89 -7.02
C THR A 41 -7.87 2.68 -6.46
N LYS A 42 -6.93 2.87 -5.53
CA LYS A 42 -6.26 1.76 -4.85
C LYS A 42 -7.23 0.93 -4.00
N ASP A 43 -8.11 1.58 -3.25
CA ASP A 43 -9.11 0.91 -2.43
C ASP A 43 -10.07 0.08 -3.29
N ASP A 44 -10.54 0.64 -4.41
CA ASP A 44 -11.40 -0.06 -5.38
C ASP A 44 -10.70 -1.29 -5.98
N LEU A 45 -9.41 -1.17 -6.32
CA LEU A 45 -8.60 -2.28 -6.85
C LEU A 45 -8.35 -3.36 -5.80
N ILE A 46 -8.09 -3.00 -4.54
CA ILE A 46 -7.93 -3.95 -3.44
C ILE A 46 -9.24 -4.72 -3.21
N ALA A 47 -10.37 -4.02 -3.15
CA ALA A 47 -11.68 -4.66 -3.00
C ALA A 47 -11.99 -5.59 -4.18
N SER A 48 -11.65 -5.18 -5.41
CA SER A 48 -11.80 -6.02 -6.61
C SER A 48 -10.95 -7.30 -6.52
N PHE A 49 -9.71 -7.16 -6.07
CA PHE A 49 -8.78 -8.27 -5.89
C PHE A 49 -9.28 -9.26 -4.81
N GLU A 50 -9.73 -8.77 -3.66
CA GLU A 50 -10.25 -9.61 -2.57
C GLU A 50 -11.49 -10.41 -2.99
N ASN A 51 -12.38 -9.79 -3.78
CA ASN A 51 -13.53 -10.48 -4.36
C ASN A 51 -13.07 -11.59 -5.32
N LYS A 52 -12.16 -11.27 -6.26
CA LYS A 52 -11.63 -12.25 -7.22
C LYS A 52 -10.89 -13.40 -6.51
N LYS A 53 -10.14 -13.12 -5.45
CA LYS A 53 -9.52 -14.14 -4.59
C LYS A 53 -10.58 -15.09 -4.02
N SER A 54 -11.66 -14.54 -3.48
CA SER A 54 -12.76 -15.33 -2.93
C SER A 54 -13.43 -16.22 -3.99
N LEU A 55 -13.57 -15.72 -5.21
CA LEU A 55 -14.10 -16.48 -6.35
C LEU A 55 -13.14 -17.60 -6.79
N ILE A 56 -11.83 -17.33 -6.82
CA ILE A 56 -10.79 -18.33 -7.09
C ILE A 56 -10.85 -19.45 -6.04
N ASP A 57 -10.89 -19.09 -4.75
CA ASP A 57 -10.96 -20.06 -3.65
C ASP A 57 -12.22 -20.93 -3.76
N HIS A 58 -13.38 -20.33 -4.10
CA HIS A 58 -14.62 -21.07 -4.30
C HIS A 58 -14.53 -22.06 -5.47
N GLU A 59 -13.96 -21.64 -6.60
CA GLU A 59 -13.83 -22.48 -7.79
C GLU A 59 -12.85 -23.64 -7.55
N ILE A 60 -11.74 -23.40 -6.85
CA ILE A 60 -10.79 -24.45 -6.44
C ILE A 60 -11.48 -25.46 -5.51
N LEU A 61 -12.27 -25.00 -4.53
CA LEU A 61 -13.03 -25.88 -3.64
C LEU A 61 -14.06 -26.71 -4.40
N LYS A 62 -14.72 -26.13 -5.41
CA LYS A 62 -15.67 -26.83 -6.27
C LYS A 62 -14.98 -27.93 -7.07
N LEU A 63 -13.85 -27.62 -7.71
CA LEU A 63 -13.05 -28.60 -8.46
C LEU A 63 -12.57 -29.76 -7.57
N THR A 64 -12.17 -29.45 -6.33
CA THR A 64 -11.74 -30.46 -5.35
C THR A 64 -12.90 -31.39 -4.93
N LYS A 65 -14.12 -30.85 -4.79
CA LYS A 65 -15.32 -31.63 -4.45
C LYS A 65 -15.82 -32.49 -5.61
N GLU A 66 -15.68 -32.02 -6.84
CA GLU A 66 -16.10 -32.74 -8.04
C GLU A 66 -15.18 -33.92 -8.38
N ARG A 67 -13.90 -33.87 -7.97
CA ARG A 67 -12.94 -34.97 -8.13
C ARG A 67 -12.11 -35.22 -6.87
N PRO A 68 -12.67 -35.91 -5.86
CA PRO A 68 -11.99 -36.16 -4.60
C PRO A 68 -10.80 -37.14 -4.70
N GLU A 69 -10.73 -37.91 -5.79
CA GLU A 69 -9.75 -38.99 -6.00
C GLU A 69 -8.44 -38.50 -6.68
N THR A 70 -8.35 -37.23 -7.08
CA THR A 70 -7.21 -36.69 -7.83
C THR A 70 -6.47 -35.61 -7.04
N SER A 71 -5.13 -35.60 -7.09
CA SER A 71 -4.31 -34.57 -6.45
C SER A 71 -4.62 -33.20 -7.05
N LEU A 72 -4.61 -32.13 -6.23
CA LEU A 72 -4.90 -30.76 -6.67
C LEU A 72 -4.03 -30.31 -7.86
N GLY A 73 -2.80 -30.84 -7.96
CA GLY A 73 -1.88 -30.56 -9.07
C GLY A 73 -2.22 -31.29 -10.38
N ASP A 74 -2.94 -32.41 -10.33
CA ASP A 74 -3.47 -33.11 -11.51
C ASP A 74 -4.86 -32.58 -11.91
N LEU A 75 -5.51 -31.86 -10.98
CA LEU A 75 -6.81 -31.22 -11.14
C LEU A 75 -6.73 -29.84 -11.81
N LEU A 76 -5.58 -29.17 -11.64
CA LEU A 76 -5.30 -27.87 -12.23
C LEU A 76 -4.52 -28.06 -13.53
N ASP A 77 -5.04 -27.52 -14.62
CA ASP A 77 -4.33 -27.50 -15.89
C ASP A 77 -3.00 -26.74 -15.75
N GLN A 78 -2.05 -27.05 -16.63
CA GLN A 78 -0.72 -26.43 -16.64
C GLN A 78 -0.80 -24.89 -16.68
N GLU A 79 -1.78 -24.35 -17.39
CA GLU A 79 -2.05 -22.91 -17.47
C GLU A 79 -2.46 -22.30 -16.11
N ALA A 80 -3.35 -22.96 -15.35
CA ALA A 80 -3.74 -22.49 -14.02
C ALA A 80 -2.57 -22.49 -13.04
N THR A 81 -1.65 -23.46 -13.15
CA THR A 81 -0.45 -23.54 -12.31
C THR A 81 0.52 -22.39 -12.62
N VAL A 82 0.70 -22.06 -13.91
CA VAL A 82 1.49 -20.89 -14.33
C VAL A 82 0.87 -19.59 -13.81
N LEU A 83 -0.44 -19.40 -13.99
CA LEU A 83 -1.12 -18.19 -13.51
C LEU A 83 -1.09 -18.06 -11.98
N LEU A 84 -1.20 -19.15 -11.22
CA LEU A 84 -1.02 -19.12 -9.77
C LEU A 84 0.41 -18.75 -9.36
N GLY A 85 1.40 -19.19 -10.13
CA GLY A 85 2.79 -18.77 -9.99
C GLY A 85 2.95 -17.25 -10.20
N GLU A 86 2.42 -16.73 -11.30
CA GLU A 86 2.44 -15.28 -11.61
C GLU A 86 1.70 -14.45 -10.56
N LEU A 87 0.58 -14.95 -10.05
CA LEU A 87 -0.19 -14.31 -8.98
C LEU A 87 0.64 -14.19 -7.70
N ARG A 88 1.35 -15.27 -7.33
CA ARG A 88 2.23 -15.30 -6.16
C ARG A 88 3.40 -14.34 -6.31
N GLU A 89 4.05 -14.33 -7.47
CA GLU A 89 5.16 -13.41 -7.74
C GLU A 89 4.71 -11.95 -7.69
N SER A 90 3.58 -11.63 -8.34
CA SER A 90 3.00 -10.28 -8.32
C SER A 90 2.63 -9.80 -6.91
N LEU A 91 2.19 -10.72 -6.03
CA LEU A 91 1.90 -10.40 -4.62
C LEU A 91 3.17 -10.09 -3.82
N GLU A 92 4.25 -10.84 -4.04
CA GLU A 92 5.51 -10.61 -3.33
C GLU A 92 6.15 -9.29 -3.79
N ASP A 93 6.09 -8.99 -5.08
CA ASP A 93 6.51 -7.70 -5.64
C ASP A 93 5.72 -6.53 -5.05
N LEU A 94 4.39 -6.65 -5.01
CA LEU A 94 3.52 -5.62 -4.42
C LEU A 94 3.83 -5.40 -2.93
N LYS A 95 4.08 -6.48 -2.19
CA LYS A 95 4.44 -6.41 -0.77
C LYS A 95 5.77 -5.68 -0.56
N GLU A 96 6.80 -5.99 -1.34
CA GLU A 96 8.10 -5.32 -1.20
C GLU A 96 8.01 -3.84 -1.59
N GLU A 97 7.35 -3.52 -2.70
CA GLU A 97 7.16 -2.11 -3.11
C GLU A 97 6.32 -1.33 -2.11
N ASN A 98 5.23 -1.92 -1.60
CA ASN A 98 4.42 -1.26 -0.58
C ASN A 98 5.21 -1.05 0.73
N ARG A 99 6.11 -1.98 1.10
CA ARG A 99 7.01 -1.80 2.24
C ARG A 99 8.00 -0.66 2.02
N ARG A 100 8.50 -0.47 0.79
CA ARG A 100 9.35 0.67 0.43
C ARG A 100 8.56 1.99 0.52
N TYR A 101 7.36 2.01 -0.07
CA TYR A 101 6.45 3.14 0.00
C TYR A 101 6.13 3.55 1.45
N ALA A 102 5.74 2.59 2.30
CA ALA A 102 5.40 2.85 3.71
C ALA A 102 6.56 3.47 4.50
N ARG A 103 7.80 3.00 4.27
CA ARG A 103 9.00 3.59 4.89
C ARG A 103 9.18 5.07 4.50
N MET A 104 8.93 5.41 3.25
CA MET A 104 9.03 6.79 2.77
C MET A 104 7.92 7.67 3.35
N VAL A 105 6.68 7.18 3.37
CA VAL A 105 5.55 7.90 4.00
C VAL A 105 5.83 8.20 5.46
N LEU A 106 6.39 7.23 6.20
CA LEU A 106 6.76 7.42 7.61
C LEU A 106 7.81 8.52 7.76
N ALA A 107 8.89 8.48 6.98
CA ALA A 107 9.94 9.50 7.03
C ALA A 107 9.40 10.91 6.72
N VAL A 108 8.50 11.03 5.74
CA VAL A 108 7.84 12.30 5.41
C VAL A 108 6.95 12.78 6.56
N SER A 109 6.20 11.88 7.20
CA SER A 109 5.38 12.21 8.36
C SER A 109 6.24 12.69 9.54
N GLU A 110 7.33 12.00 9.84
CA GLU A 110 8.27 12.39 10.90
C GLU A 110 8.91 13.75 10.61
N PHE A 111 9.28 14.00 9.36
CA PHE A 111 9.81 15.29 8.93
C PHE A 111 8.80 16.43 9.18
N TYR A 112 7.56 16.28 8.72
CA TYR A 112 6.53 17.29 8.94
C TYR A 112 6.21 17.50 10.43
N ASN A 113 6.16 16.41 11.21
CA ASN A 113 5.97 16.51 12.66
C ASN A 113 7.11 17.27 13.33
N SER A 114 8.37 17.00 12.96
CA SER A 114 9.53 17.73 13.51
C SER A 114 9.53 19.21 13.14
N LEU A 115 9.05 19.57 11.94
CA LEU A 115 8.87 20.96 11.53
C LEU A 115 7.77 21.63 12.36
N LEU A 116 6.65 20.94 12.59
CA LEU A 116 5.56 21.45 13.41
C LEU A 116 6.01 21.68 14.87
N GLU A 117 6.75 20.74 15.46
CA GLU A 117 7.32 20.89 16.81
C GLU A 117 8.28 22.08 16.91
N ARG A 118 9.02 22.41 15.84
CA ARG A 118 9.91 23.58 15.81
C ARG A 118 9.16 24.89 15.60
N LEU A 119 8.11 24.89 14.78
CA LEU A 119 7.28 26.07 14.48
C LEU A 119 6.35 26.42 15.66
N LEU A 120 5.82 25.40 16.31
CA LEU A 120 4.98 25.46 17.49
C LEU A 120 5.74 24.72 18.60
N PRO A 121 6.79 25.32 19.18
CA PRO A 121 7.43 24.73 20.34
C PRO A 121 6.32 24.42 21.34
N PRO A 122 6.20 23.16 21.80
CA PRO A 122 5.16 22.80 22.74
C PRO A 122 5.27 23.79 23.89
N GLN A 123 4.17 24.52 24.13
CA GLN A 123 4.09 25.43 25.25
C GLN A 123 4.40 24.58 26.48
N THR A 124 5.60 24.71 27.03
CA THR A 124 5.96 24.10 28.30
C THR A 124 5.07 24.75 29.33
N GLN A 125 3.89 24.18 29.55
CA GLN A 125 3.14 24.41 30.77
C GLN A 125 3.96 23.76 31.86
N ASP A 126 4.90 24.52 32.39
CA ASP A 126 5.40 24.27 33.72
C ASP A 126 4.20 24.28 34.68
N TYR A 127 4.17 23.35 35.64
CA TYR A 127 3.08 23.21 36.62
C TYR A 127 2.83 24.50 37.45
N SER A 128 3.67 25.52 37.29
CA SER A 128 3.60 26.82 37.94
C SER A 128 2.75 27.89 37.21
N GLY A 129 2.18 27.61 36.03
CA GLY A 129 1.18 28.48 35.40
C GLY A 129 1.68 29.89 34.99
N LYS A 130 2.99 30.14 34.95
CA LYS A 130 3.55 31.42 34.49
C LYS A 130 3.96 31.34 33.02
N LYS A 131 3.31 32.17 32.20
CA LYS A 131 3.69 32.39 30.79
C LYS A 131 5.00 33.18 30.76
N HIS A 132 6.10 32.56 30.37
CA HIS A 132 7.29 33.30 29.95
C HIS A 132 7.16 33.61 28.46
N ALA A 133 7.15 34.90 28.11
CA ALA A 133 7.27 35.33 26.73
C ALA A 133 8.66 34.94 26.19
N PRO A 134 8.77 34.40 24.96
CA PRO A 134 10.07 34.10 24.38
C PRO A 134 10.84 35.41 24.20
N SER A 135 11.88 35.60 25.00
CA SER A 135 12.79 36.74 24.87
C SER A 135 13.83 36.40 23.80
N SER A 136 13.93 37.29 22.81
CA SER A 136 14.91 37.35 21.72
C SER A 136 14.75 36.33 20.58
N PHE A 137 14.27 36.81 19.43
CA PHE A 137 14.50 36.16 18.13
C PHE A 137 15.06 37.11 17.06
N LEU A 138 15.21 38.43 17.30
CA LEU A 138 15.79 39.32 16.29
C LEU A 138 16.65 40.41 16.94
N THR A 139 17.96 40.21 16.93
CA THR A 139 18.92 41.32 16.86
C THR A 139 19.24 41.55 15.40
N LEU A 140 18.78 42.68 14.86
CA LEU A 140 19.26 43.24 13.59
C LEU A 140 20.72 43.65 13.81
N GLU A 141 21.65 42.99 13.13
CA GLU A 141 22.96 43.61 12.87
C GLU A 141 22.80 44.56 11.68
N ALA A 142 23.20 45.81 11.89
CA ALA A 142 23.31 46.88 10.91
C ALA A 142 24.78 47.16 10.63
#